data_AF-A0A2H1VEX0-F1
#
_entry.id   AF-A0A2H1VEX0-F1
#
_cell.length_a   1.000
_cell.length_b   1.000
_cell.length_c   1.000
_cell.angle_alpha   90.00
_cell.angle_beta   90.00
_cell.angle_gamma   90.00
#
_symmetry.space_group_name_H-M   'P 1'
#
loop_
_entity.id
_entity.type
_entity.pdbx_description
1 polymer ?
#
loop_
_entity_poly.entity_id
_entity_poly.type
_entity_poly.pdbx_seq_one_letter_code
_entity_poly.pdbx_strand_id
1 'polypeptide(L)'
;VAWIRADDQTILTLHTRLVTHSSRYAVTNDSPRSWQLHIRPLKVEDRGCYMCQINTSTMKKQIGCVDVLVPPNIVDEGTSGDLVSREGQDVSLSCRAEGRPLPRILWRREDGANIQLRNEAGELRK
;
A
#
# COMPACT_ATOMS: atom_id res chain seq x y z
N VAL A 1 -18.66 23.33 4.85
CA VAL A 1 -17.58 22.37 5.23
C VAL A 1 -16.54 22.37 4.14
N ALA A 2 -15.25 22.23 4.46
CA ALA A 2 -14.15 22.15 3.49
C ALA A 2 -13.34 20.87 3.73
N TRP A 3 -12.90 20.23 2.65
CA TRP A 3 -11.95 19.11 2.71
C TRP A 3 -10.60 19.56 2.20
N ILE A 4 -9.56 19.24 2.97
CA ILE A 4 -8.21 19.72 2.75
C ILE A 4 -7.26 18.52 2.94
N ARG A 5 -6.24 18.40 2.10
CA ARG A 5 -5.16 17.43 2.30
C ARG A 5 -4.23 17.97 3.40
N ALA A 6 -3.99 17.19 4.46
CA ALA A 6 -3.43 17.72 5.70
C ALA A 6 -1.91 17.92 5.68
N ASP A 7 -1.21 17.25 4.77
CA ASP A 7 0.24 17.29 4.57
C ASP A 7 0.69 18.59 3.90
N ASP A 8 0.01 19.02 2.84
CA ASP A 8 0.38 20.18 2.01
C ASP A 8 -0.63 21.34 2.08
N GLN A 9 -1.69 21.18 2.89
CA GLN A 9 -2.79 22.13 3.01
C GLN A 9 -3.54 22.42 1.69
N THR A 10 -3.48 21.51 0.70
CA THR A 10 -4.20 21.63 -0.56
C THR A 10 -5.71 21.54 -0.33
N ILE A 11 -6.45 22.56 -0.74
CA ILE A 11 -7.92 22.57 -0.67
C ILE A 11 -8.47 21.64 -1.76
N LEU A 12 -9.18 20.60 -1.34
CA LEU A 12 -9.81 19.65 -2.25
C LEU A 12 -11.19 20.14 -2.66
N THR A 13 -12.01 20.49 -1.68
CA THR A 13 -13.40 20.91 -1.90
C THR A 13 -13.82 21.98 -0.91
N LEU A 14 -14.74 22.84 -1.37
CA LEU A 14 -15.46 23.80 -0.56
C LEU A 14 -16.94 23.50 -0.70
N HIS A 15 -17.55 23.01 0.37
CA HIS A 15 -18.91 22.48 0.38
C HIS A 15 -19.02 21.34 -0.63
N THR A 16 -19.92 21.41 -1.59
CA THR A 16 -20.07 20.41 -2.67
C THR A 16 -19.25 20.76 -3.92
N ARG A 17 -18.57 21.91 -3.94
CA ARG A 17 -17.79 22.37 -5.08
C ARG A 17 -16.37 21.81 -5.01
N LEU A 18 -15.95 21.20 -6.12
CA LEU A 18 -14.57 20.77 -6.33
C LEU A 18 -13.66 21.99 -6.60
N VAL A 19 -12.53 22.06 -5.89
CA VAL A 19 -11.49 23.09 -6.06
C VAL A 19 -10.26 22.50 -6.72
N THR A 20 -9.89 21.26 -6.37
CA THR A 20 -8.78 20.55 -6.99
C THR A 20 -9.04 20.20 -8.46
N HIS A 21 -7.98 20.07 -9.26
CA HIS A 21 -8.05 19.65 -10.66
C HIS A 21 -8.41 18.17 -10.84
N SER A 22 -8.27 17.35 -9.80
CA SER A 22 -8.55 15.92 -9.88
C SER A 22 -10.05 15.65 -9.74
N SER A 23 -10.70 15.26 -10.85
CA SER A 23 -12.12 14.87 -10.89
C SER A 23 -12.47 13.61 -10.07
N ARG A 24 -11.47 12.94 -9.51
CA ARG A 24 -11.62 11.74 -8.67
C ARG A 24 -12.21 12.03 -7.30
N TYR A 25 -12.11 13.27 -6.84
CA TYR A 25 -12.68 13.69 -5.57
C TYR A 25 -14.15 14.11 -5.76
N ALA A 26 -15.03 13.61 -4.91
CA ALA A 26 -16.42 14.01 -4.86
C ALA A 26 -16.89 14.15 -3.41
N VAL A 27 -17.90 14.97 -3.17
CA VAL A 27 -18.46 15.15 -1.82
C VAL A 27 -19.97 14.97 -1.86
N THR A 28 -20.47 14.13 -0.96
CA THR A 28 -21.91 14.03 -0.67
C THR A 28 -22.17 14.59 0.72
N ASN A 29 -23.36 15.13 0.92
CA ASN A 29 -23.82 15.53 2.24
C ASN A 29 -25.25 15.04 2.48
N ASP A 30 -25.52 14.66 3.71
CA ASP A 30 -26.87 14.49 4.25
C ASP A 30 -27.04 15.54 5.33
N SER A 31 -27.21 16.80 4.91
CA SER A 31 -27.31 17.94 5.82
C SER A 31 -28.53 17.81 6.74
N PRO A 32 -28.39 17.98 8.07
CA PRO A 32 -27.23 18.54 8.77
C PRO A 32 -26.25 17.50 9.36
N ARG A 33 -26.45 16.22 9.11
CA ARG A 33 -25.81 15.12 9.86
C ARG A 33 -24.38 14.82 9.44
N SER A 34 -24.10 14.72 8.15
CA SER A 34 -22.78 14.25 7.70
C SER A 34 -22.34 14.82 6.36
N TRP A 35 -21.02 14.97 6.23
CA TRP A 35 -20.32 15.31 4.99
C TRP A 35 -19.30 14.21 4.73
N GLN A 36 -19.29 13.69 3.51
CA GLN A 36 -18.45 12.56 3.13
C GLN A 36 -17.61 12.91 1.91
N LEU A 37 -16.30 12.69 2.00
CA LEU A 37 -15.37 12.79 0.88
C LEU A 37 -15.21 11.41 0.23
N HIS A 38 -15.38 11.35 -1.08
CA HIS A 38 -15.19 10.18 -1.91
C HIS A 38 -13.97 10.38 -2.80
N ILE A 39 -13.12 9.37 -2.93
CA ILE A 39 -11.94 9.36 -3.81
C ILE A 39 -12.06 8.15 -4.72
N ARG A 40 -12.36 8.35 -6.01
CA ARG A 40 -12.55 7.25 -6.98
C ARG A 40 -12.04 7.60 -8.39
N PRO A 41 -11.21 6.75 -9.02
CA PRO A 41 -10.53 5.59 -8.44
C PRO A 41 -9.45 6.02 -7.42
N LEU A 42 -9.19 5.16 -6.43
CA LEU A 42 -8.14 5.36 -5.43
C LEU A 42 -6.77 5.07 -6.05
N LYS A 43 -5.75 5.85 -5.69
CA LYS A 43 -4.36 5.65 -6.09
C LYS A 43 -3.43 5.63 -4.89
N VAL A 44 -2.21 5.10 -5.07
CA VAL A 44 -1.20 5.03 -4.01
C VAL A 44 -0.84 6.43 -3.48
N GLU A 45 -0.85 7.45 -4.34
CA GLU A 45 -0.56 8.85 -3.99
C GLU A 45 -1.65 9.50 -3.12
N ASP A 46 -2.84 8.90 -3.04
CA ASP A 46 -3.92 9.38 -2.16
C ASP A 46 -3.70 8.96 -0.70
N ARG A 47 -2.73 8.09 -0.43
CA ARG A 47 -2.31 7.76 0.94
C ARG A 47 -1.90 9.03 1.66
N GLY A 48 -2.51 9.29 2.82
CA GLY A 48 -2.21 10.47 3.60
C GLY A 48 -3.34 10.83 4.55
N CYS A 49 -3.16 11.93 5.26
CA CYS A 49 -4.16 12.45 6.17
C CYS A 49 -4.99 13.54 5.50
N TYR A 50 -6.29 13.50 5.73
CA TYR A 50 -7.28 14.42 5.20
C TYR A 50 -7.94 15.14 6.37
N MET A 51 -8.22 16.42 6.17
CA MET A 51 -8.81 17.29 7.18
C MET A 51 -10.18 17.78 6.72
N CYS A 52 -11.17 17.60 7.58
CA CYS A 52 -12.48 18.23 7.45
C CYS A 52 -12.48 19.50 8.31
N GLN A 53 -12.77 20.64 7.70
CA GLN A 53 -12.79 21.96 8.34
C GLN A 53 -14.15 22.63 8.24
N ILE A 54 -14.60 23.26 9.33
CA ILE A 54 -15.85 24.01 9.41
C ILE A 54 -15.54 25.46 9.79
N ASN A 55 -16.09 26.40 9.03
CA ASN A 55 -15.92 27.83 9.28
C ASN A 55 -16.95 28.31 10.31
N THR A 56 -16.57 28.23 11.59
CA THR A 56 -17.32 28.76 12.75
C THR A 56 -16.54 29.92 13.38
N SER A 57 -17.13 30.63 14.36
CA SER A 57 -16.46 31.76 15.06
C SER A 57 -15.06 31.41 15.56
N THR A 58 -14.89 30.18 16.06
CA THR A 58 -13.60 29.49 16.16
C THR A 58 -13.59 28.33 15.18
N MET A 59 -12.62 28.29 14.27
CA MET A 59 -12.54 27.25 13.24
C MET A 59 -12.38 25.86 13.88
N LYS A 60 -13.28 24.94 13.52
CA LYS A 60 -13.24 23.55 13.97
C LYS A 60 -12.68 22.65 12.87
N LYS A 61 -11.86 21.67 13.26
CA LYS A 61 -11.23 20.72 12.34
C LYS A 61 -11.17 19.31 12.92
N GLN A 62 -11.23 18.32 12.04
CA GLN A 62 -10.99 16.91 12.36
C GLN A 62 -10.07 16.32 11.28
N ILE A 63 -9.15 15.45 11.69
CA ILE A 63 -8.18 14.80 10.80
C ILE A 63 -8.44 13.30 10.82
N GLY A 64 -8.40 12.67 9.64
CA GLY A 64 -8.42 11.22 9.48
C GLY A 64 -7.41 10.78 8.41
N CYS A 65 -6.72 9.66 8.63
CA CYS A 65 -5.69 9.18 7.73
C CYS A 65 -6.16 7.96 6.94
N VAL A 66 -5.88 7.97 5.64
CA VAL A 66 -6.25 6.92 4.69
C VAL A 66 -4.99 6.14 4.34
N ASP A 67 -5.05 4.83 4.55
CA ASP A 67 -4.00 3.91 4.16
C ASP A 67 -4.39 3.15 2.90
N VAL A 68 -3.56 3.24 1.86
CA VAL A 68 -3.79 2.54 0.59
C VAL A 68 -2.97 1.26 0.58
N LEU A 69 -3.66 0.12 0.53
CA LEU A 69 -3.07 -1.21 0.46
C LEU A 69 -2.85 -1.62 -0.99
N VAL A 70 -1.76 -2.34 -1.24
CA VAL A 70 -1.35 -2.80 -2.57
C VAL A 70 -1.07 -4.29 -2.47
N PRO A 71 -1.71 -5.14 -3.29
CA PRO A 71 -1.48 -6.58 -3.25
C PRO A 71 0.00 -6.91 -3.56
N PRO A 72 0.53 -8.03 -3.01
CA PRO A 72 1.86 -8.49 -3.35
C PRO A 72 2.01 -8.76 -4.86
N ASN A 73 3.11 -8.31 -5.44
CA ASN A 73 3.53 -8.62 -6.80
C ASN A 73 4.98 -9.08 -6.77
N ILE A 74 5.26 -10.26 -7.32
CA ILE A 74 6.64 -10.75 -7.50
C ILE A 74 7.23 -9.99 -8.68
N VAL A 75 8.40 -9.39 -8.48
CA VAL A 75 9.10 -8.65 -9.53
C VAL A 75 10.18 -9.54 -10.14
N ASP A 76 10.27 -9.54 -11.47
CA ASP A 76 11.25 -10.35 -12.17
C ASP A 76 12.69 -9.90 -11.84
N GLU A 77 12.89 -8.59 -11.67
CA GLU A 77 14.19 -8.03 -11.29
C GLU A 77 14.57 -8.48 -9.86
N GLY A 78 15.63 -9.29 -9.78
CA GLY A 78 16.14 -9.82 -8.51
C GLY A 78 15.43 -11.09 -8.03
N THR A 79 14.47 -11.61 -8.79
CA THR A 79 13.93 -12.97 -8.60
C THR A 79 14.67 -13.95 -9.50
N SER A 80 15.09 -15.08 -8.96
CA SER A 80 15.75 -16.14 -9.71
C SER A 80 14.77 -16.77 -10.71
N GLY A 81 15.20 -16.91 -11.96
CA GLY A 81 14.54 -17.79 -12.92
C GLY A 81 14.96 -19.25 -12.73
N ASP A 82 14.83 -20.06 -13.77
CA ASP A 82 15.28 -21.45 -13.76
C ASP A 82 16.81 -21.52 -13.64
N LEU A 83 17.30 -22.25 -12.63
CA LEU A 83 18.72 -22.43 -12.36
C LEU A 83 19.13 -23.89 -12.60
N VAL A 84 20.31 -24.08 -13.19
CA VAL A 84 20.95 -25.39 -13.34
C VAL A 84 22.26 -25.38 -12.59
N SER A 85 22.44 -26.32 -11.67
CA SER A 85 23.68 -26.47 -10.90
C SER A 85 24.15 -27.93 -10.92
N ARG A 86 25.46 -28.13 -10.72
CA ARG A 86 26.04 -29.47 -10.60
C ARG A 86 25.87 -29.97 -9.17
N GLU A 87 25.78 -31.29 -9.00
CA GLU A 87 25.72 -31.89 -7.68
C GLU A 87 26.92 -31.48 -6.83
N GLY A 88 26.66 -31.11 -5.56
CA GLY A 88 27.67 -30.64 -4.62
C GLY A 88 28.07 -29.17 -4.77
N GLN A 89 27.50 -28.43 -5.71
CA GLN A 89 27.64 -26.97 -5.79
C GLN A 89 26.50 -26.26 -5.06
N ASP A 90 26.81 -25.12 -4.45
CA ASP A 90 25.81 -24.29 -3.78
C ASP A 90 24.92 -23.55 -4.78
N VAL A 91 23.67 -23.32 -4.38
CA VAL A 91 22.72 -22.52 -5.15
C VAL A 91 21.97 -21.57 -4.22
N SER A 92 21.70 -20.36 -4.71
CA SER A 92 20.90 -19.37 -4.00
C SER A 92 19.67 -19.02 -4.84
N LEU A 93 18.49 -19.19 -4.26
CA LEU A 93 17.22 -18.77 -4.83
C LEU A 93 16.81 -17.45 -4.19
N SER A 94 16.68 -16.43 -5.02
CA SER A 94 16.23 -15.11 -4.62
C SER A 94 14.80 -14.90 -5.11
N CYS A 95 13.97 -14.27 -4.30
CA CYS A 95 12.64 -13.83 -4.70
C CYS A 95 12.45 -12.42 -4.14
N ARG A 96 12.03 -11.50 -5.00
CA ARG A 96 11.71 -10.13 -4.62
C ARG A 96 10.24 -9.89 -4.91
N ALA A 97 9.54 -9.36 -3.91
CA ALA A 97 8.15 -9.01 -4.03
C ALA A 97 7.89 -7.61 -3.48
N GLU A 98 7.03 -6.88 -4.16
CA GLU A 98 6.59 -5.54 -3.79
C GLU A 98 5.13 -5.59 -3.35
N GLY A 99 4.72 -4.67 -2.49
CA GLY A 99 3.35 -4.66 -1.97
C GLY A 99 3.25 -3.79 -0.72
N ARG A 100 2.01 -3.57 -0.29
CA ARG A 100 1.72 -2.82 0.92
C ARG A 100 0.62 -3.47 1.75
N PRO A 101 0.91 -3.96 2.97
CA PRO A 101 2.24 -3.95 3.64
C PRO A 101 3.30 -4.78 2.90
N LEU A 102 4.58 -4.61 3.29
CA LEU A 102 5.68 -5.36 2.69
C LEU A 102 5.41 -6.88 2.76
N PRO A 103 5.42 -7.60 1.64
CA PRO A 103 5.07 -9.02 1.63
C PRO A 103 6.13 -9.88 2.31
N ARG A 104 5.68 -10.99 2.93
CA ARG A 104 6.58 -12.01 3.49
C ARG A 104 6.80 -13.12 2.47
N ILE A 105 8.06 -13.41 2.16
CA ILE A 105 8.45 -14.46 1.24
C ILE A 105 8.62 -15.78 1.99
N LEU A 106 8.04 -16.85 1.45
CA LEU A 106 8.10 -18.20 1.99
C LEU A 106 8.40 -19.16 0.84
N TRP A 107 9.42 -20.00 1.04
CA TRP A 107 9.80 -21.03 0.08
C TRP A 107 9.17 -22.36 0.44
N ARG A 108 8.71 -23.10 -0.56
CA ARG A 108 8.23 -24.47 -0.45
C ARG A 108 8.58 -25.23 -1.71
N ARG A 109 8.77 -26.54 -1.59
CA ARG A 109 8.82 -27.41 -2.77
C ARG A 109 7.41 -27.64 -3.30
N GLU A 110 7.29 -27.79 -4.61
CA GLU A 110 6.01 -28.08 -5.26
C GLU A 110 5.45 -29.45 -4.84
N ASP A 111 6.33 -30.43 -4.64
CA ASP A 111 5.97 -31.78 -4.16
C ASP A 111 5.62 -31.85 -2.66
N GLY A 112 5.67 -30.73 -1.94
CA GLY A 112 5.38 -30.65 -0.52
C GLY A 112 6.45 -31.26 0.39
N ALA A 113 7.56 -31.76 -0.16
CA ALA A 113 8.66 -32.26 0.66
C ALA A 113 9.43 -31.11 1.32
N ASN A 114 10.19 -31.45 2.37
CA ASN A 114 11.03 -30.47 3.07
C ASN A 114 12.20 -30.02 2.18
N ILE A 115 12.56 -28.73 2.29
CA ILE A 115 13.78 -28.17 1.69
C ILE A 115 14.95 -28.58 2.58
N GLN A 116 15.83 -29.42 2.04
CA GLN A 116 17.01 -29.91 2.74
C GLN A 116 18.14 -28.88 2.59
N LEU A 117 18.39 -28.09 3.63
CA LEU A 117 19.49 -27.12 3.65
C LEU A 117 20.74 -27.80 4.21
N ARG A 118 21.82 -27.82 3.42
CA ARG A 118 23.11 -28.36 3.85
C ARG A 118 23.94 -27.26 4.53
N ASN A 119 24.60 -27.55 5.64
CA ASN A 119 25.56 -26.63 6.26
C ASN A 119 26.91 -26.66 5.52
N GLU A 120 27.83 -25.74 5.86
CA GLU A 120 29.19 -25.67 5.27
C GLU A 120 30.01 -26.97 5.44
N ALA A 121 29.61 -27.86 6.36
CA ALA A 121 30.22 -29.18 6.58
C ALA A 121 29.56 -30.32 5.78
N GLY A 122 28.55 -30.03 4.95
CA GLY A 122 27.84 -31.03 4.17
C GLY A 122 26.82 -31.87 4.97
N GLU A 123 26.38 -31.40 6.14
CA GLU A 123 25.35 -32.03 6.96
C GLU A 123 24.01 -31.31 6.85
N LEU A 124 22.91 -32.04 7.00
CA LEU A 124 21.56 -31.49 6.95
C LEU A 124 21.28 -30.59 8.17
N ARG A 125 20.92 -29.33 7.94
CA ARG A 125 20.36 -28.46 8.99
C ARG A 125 18.96 -28.96 9.33
N LYS A 126 18.77 -29.39 10.57
CA LYS A 126 17.48 -29.83 11.13
C LYS A 126 16.51 -28.67 11.31
#